data_AF-A0A259SET5-F1
#
_entry.id   AF-A0A259SET5-F1
#
_cell.length_a   1.000
_cell.length_b   1.000
_cell.length_c   1.000
_cell.angle_alpha   90.00
_cell.angle_beta   90.00
_cell.angle_gamma   90.00
#
_symmetry.space_group_name_H-M   'P 1'
#
loop_
_entity.id
_entity.type
_entity.pdbx_description
1 polymer ?
#
loop_
_entity_poly.entity_id
_entity_poly.type
_entity_poly.pdbx_seq_one_letter_code
_entity_poly.pdbx_strand_id
1 'polypeptide(L)'
;MLNLLPQPSRVEAGSGEFPLSPAVRIRVAEPLRAAAERLQETLRAGLGLTLGLADTTEDERPAIAFLVDPLLAEEAYALTVREDGIAIAAADVRGAHHAVQALLQLLPPRAYRRAPIASDPAVAVPAVRIEDAPRYRWRGLMLDVARHFAPTAEVLRVIDQLAMHRLNVLHLHLTDDQGWRAQI
;
A
#
# COMPACT_ATOMS: atom_id res chain seq x y z
N MET A 1 7.29 16.36 -10.87
CA MET A 1 7.38 14.98 -11.42
C MET A 1 7.04 14.03 -10.27
N LEU A 2 6.13 13.08 -10.48
CA LEU A 2 5.75 12.11 -9.44
C LEU A 2 6.83 11.01 -9.38
N ASN A 3 7.46 10.84 -8.22
CA ASN A 3 8.58 9.90 -8.03
C ASN A 3 8.08 8.58 -7.46
N LEU A 4 7.44 7.77 -8.31
CA LEU A 4 6.90 6.46 -7.93
C LEU A 4 7.91 5.35 -8.23
N LEU A 5 8.06 4.43 -7.27
CA LEU A 5 8.99 3.30 -7.34
C LEU A 5 8.29 2.00 -6.89
N PRO A 6 8.30 0.93 -7.69
CA PRO A 6 8.70 0.88 -9.09
C PRO A 6 7.88 1.82 -9.99
N GLN A 7 8.46 2.21 -11.13
CA GLN A 7 7.77 3.07 -12.10
C GLN A 7 6.51 2.35 -12.62
N PRO A 8 5.32 2.94 -12.46
CA PRO A 8 4.09 2.36 -12.98
C PRO A 8 4.06 2.35 -14.50
N SER A 9 3.28 1.44 -15.06
CA SER A 9 3.07 1.27 -16.50
C SER A 9 2.49 2.53 -17.15
N ARG A 10 1.56 3.21 -16.49
CA ARG A 10 0.99 4.49 -16.93
C ARG A 10 0.74 5.42 -15.75
N VAL A 11 1.11 6.69 -15.91
CA VAL A 11 0.87 7.76 -14.93
C VAL A 11 0.44 9.02 -15.68
N GLU A 12 -0.71 9.57 -15.30
CA GLU A 12 -1.24 10.82 -15.84
C GLU A 12 -1.46 11.79 -14.68
N ALA A 13 -0.66 12.84 -14.62
CA ALA A 13 -0.83 13.89 -13.61
C ALA A 13 -2.11 14.69 -13.88
N GLY A 14 -2.91 14.91 -12.85
CA GLY A 14 -4.06 15.79 -12.87
C GLY A 14 -3.73 17.17 -12.31
N SER A 15 -4.76 18.02 -12.21
CA SER A 15 -4.73 19.29 -11.50
C SER A 15 -5.48 19.17 -10.18
N GLY A 16 -4.98 19.84 -9.14
CA GLY A 16 -5.60 19.84 -7.81
C GLY A 16 -5.09 18.72 -6.91
N GLU A 17 -5.65 18.67 -5.70
CA GLU A 17 -5.26 17.72 -4.66
C GLU A 17 -6.49 17.28 -3.86
N PHE A 18 -6.46 16.07 -3.34
CA PHE A 18 -7.47 15.52 -2.45
C PHE A 18 -7.04 15.68 -0.98
N PRO A 19 -7.71 16.49 -0.16
CA PRO A 19 -7.33 16.68 1.24
C PRO A 19 -7.69 15.45 2.09
N LEU A 20 -6.71 14.92 2.84
CA LEU A 20 -6.94 13.89 3.84
C LEU A 20 -7.30 14.53 5.17
N SER A 21 -8.40 14.08 5.76
CA SER A 21 -8.87 14.52 7.08
C SER A 21 -9.54 13.37 7.83
N PRO A 22 -9.74 13.47 9.15
CA PRO A 22 -10.47 12.45 9.92
C PRO A 22 -11.92 12.24 9.47
N ALA A 23 -12.51 13.17 8.72
CA ALA A 23 -13.86 13.04 8.16
C ALA A 23 -13.90 12.09 6.94
N VAL A 24 -12.75 11.80 6.32
CA VAL A 24 -12.65 10.88 5.19
C VAL A 24 -13.02 9.46 5.63
N ARG A 25 -13.94 8.85 4.88
CA ARG A 25 -14.33 7.45 5.02
C ARG A 25 -13.79 6.61 3.86
N ILE A 26 -13.39 5.39 4.17
CA ILE A 26 -12.99 4.37 3.22
C ILE A 26 -14.16 3.41 3.03
N ARG A 27 -14.71 3.36 1.81
CA ARG A 27 -15.68 2.33 1.41
C ARG A 27 -14.93 1.15 0.81
N VAL A 28 -15.18 -0.04 1.34
CA VAL A 28 -14.54 -1.28 0.85
C VAL A 28 -15.46 -2.46 1.06
N ALA A 29 -15.38 -3.43 0.15
CA ALA A 29 -16.01 -4.74 0.27
C ALA A 29 -14.94 -5.84 0.08
N GLU A 30 -15.31 -7.07 0.39
CA GLU A 30 -14.48 -8.24 0.01
C GLU A 30 -14.34 -8.34 -1.51
N PRO A 31 -13.20 -8.84 -2.04
CA PRO A 31 -12.04 -9.36 -1.31
C PRO A 31 -10.97 -8.30 -0.96
N LEU A 32 -11.27 -6.99 -1.06
CA LEU A 32 -10.26 -5.93 -0.98
C LEU A 32 -10.04 -5.36 0.43
N ARG A 33 -10.79 -5.83 1.43
CA ARG A 33 -10.81 -5.28 2.79
C ARG A 33 -9.43 -5.21 3.43
N ALA A 34 -8.63 -6.27 3.33
CA ALA A 34 -7.31 -6.29 3.94
C ALA A 34 -6.37 -5.19 3.41
N ALA A 35 -6.54 -4.76 2.15
CA ALA A 35 -5.78 -3.64 1.59
C ALA A 35 -6.23 -2.29 2.16
N ALA A 36 -7.55 -2.09 2.32
CA ALA A 36 -8.11 -0.90 2.95
C ALA A 36 -7.70 -0.77 4.43
N GLU A 37 -7.71 -1.87 5.18
CA GLU A 37 -7.22 -1.93 6.56
C GLU A 37 -5.73 -1.58 6.65
N ARG A 38 -4.92 -2.08 5.71
CA ARG A 38 -3.49 -1.73 5.64
C ARG A 38 -3.27 -0.24 5.38
N LEU A 39 -4.07 0.37 4.51
CA LEU A 39 -4.03 1.83 4.27
C LEU A 39 -4.39 2.59 5.56
N GLN A 40 -5.51 2.21 6.19
CA GLN A 40 -5.97 2.83 7.44
C GLN A 40 -4.91 2.73 8.54
N GLU A 41 -4.30 1.56 8.74
CA GLU A 41 -3.26 1.33 9.73
C GLU A 41 -2.03 2.20 9.48
N THR A 42 -1.59 2.29 8.22
CA THR A 42 -0.42 3.09 7.84
C THR A 42 -0.66 4.58 8.08
N LEU A 43 -1.83 5.10 7.69
CA LEU A 43 -2.19 6.51 7.90
C LEU A 43 -2.36 6.84 9.39
N ARG A 44 -2.93 5.92 10.18
CA ARG A 44 -3.04 6.08 11.64
C ARG A 44 -1.66 6.11 12.29
N ALA A 45 -0.77 5.21 11.92
CA ALA A 45 0.57 5.12 12.51
C ALA A 45 1.48 6.29 12.12
N GLY A 46 1.47 6.68 10.84
CA GLY A 46 2.37 7.72 10.32
C GLY A 46 1.84 9.13 10.52
N LEU A 47 0.55 9.35 10.35
CA LEU A 47 -0.07 10.68 10.34
C LEU A 47 -1.05 10.93 11.48
N GLY A 48 -1.35 9.91 12.32
CA GLY A 48 -2.38 10.03 13.35
C GLY A 48 -3.81 10.15 12.80
N LEU A 49 -4.00 9.87 11.50
CA LEU A 49 -5.28 9.98 10.82
C LEU A 49 -6.04 8.65 10.92
N THR A 50 -7.05 8.61 11.79
CA THR A 50 -7.96 7.47 11.90
C THR A 50 -9.12 7.65 10.93
N LEU A 51 -8.99 7.08 9.74
CA LEU A 51 -10.08 7.05 8.76
C LEU A 51 -11.08 5.96 9.12
N GLY A 52 -12.37 6.20 8.92
CA GLY A 52 -13.38 5.19 9.20
C GLY A 52 -13.63 4.25 8.03
N LEU A 53 -13.74 2.94 8.28
CA LEU A 53 -14.19 1.96 7.27
C LEU A 53 -15.72 1.92 7.23
N ALA A 54 -16.29 1.81 6.04
CA ALA A 54 -17.72 1.66 5.80
C ALA A 54 -17.99 0.50 4.84
N ASP A 55 -18.90 -0.39 5.23
CA ASP A 55 -19.27 -1.58 4.48
C ASP A 55 -20.43 -1.34 3.50
N THR A 56 -21.10 -0.18 3.58
CA THR A 56 -22.38 0.09 2.91
C THR A 56 -22.23 0.91 1.62
N THR A 57 -23.22 0.77 0.74
CA THR A 57 -23.43 1.54 -0.50
C THR A 57 -24.29 2.79 -0.30
N GLU A 58 -24.60 3.19 0.94
CA GLU A 58 -25.48 4.34 1.18
C GLU A 58 -24.78 5.69 0.89
N ASP A 59 -25.60 6.64 0.41
CA ASP A 59 -25.29 7.84 -0.38
C ASP A 59 -24.57 8.97 0.38
N GLU A 60 -23.45 8.67 1.04
CA GLU A 60 -22.41 9.68 1.27
C GLU A 60 -21.25 9.32 0.35
N ARG A 61 -20.98 10.16 -0.66
CA ARG A 61 -19.85 9.98 -1.59
C ARG A 61 -18.58 9.67 -0.79
N PRO A 62 -18.08 8.41 -0.77
CA PRO A 62 -16.95 8.11 0.07
C PRO A 62 -15.73 8.73 -0.58
N ALA A 63 -15.01 9.49 0.23
CA ALA A 63 -13.77 10.12 -0.14
C ALA A 63 -12.70 9.12 -0.61
N ILE A 64 -12.76 7.85 -0.20
CA ILE A 64 -11.90 6.77 -0.69
C ILE A 64 -12.74 5.52 -0.97
N ALA A 65 -12.69 4.98 -2.18
CA ALA A 65 -13.44 3.79 -2.58
C ALA A 65 -12.52 2.68 -3.12
N PHE A 66 -12.65 1.49 -2.58
CA PHE A 66 -12.07 0.26 -3.12
C PHE A 66 -13.13 -0.46 -3.96
N LEU A 67 -12.84 -0.66 -5.24
CA LEU A 67 -13.75 -1.19 -6.25
C LEU A 67 -13.22 -2.52 -6.77
N VAL A 68 -14.04 -3.56 -6.73
CA VAL A 68 -13.70 -4.84 -7.35
C VAL A 68 -13.93 -4.72 -8.85
N ASP A 69 -12.86 -4.89 -9.63
CA ASP A 69 -12.93 -4.90 -11.10
C ASP A 69 -12.39 -6.25 -11.62
N PRO A 70 -13.29 -7.19 -12.00
CA PRO A 70 -12.89 -8.52 -12.45
C PRO A 70 -12.22 -8.53 -13.84
N LEU A 71 -12.19 -7.40 -14.56
CA LEU A 71 -11.53 -7.30 -15.86
C LEU A 71 -10.02 -7.04 -15.72
N LEU A 72 -9.57 -6.61 -14.55
CA LEU A 72 -8.14 -6.44 -14.27
C LEU A 72 -7.46 -7.79 -14.06
N ALA A 73 -6.20 -7.89 -14.49
CA ALA A 73 -5.39 -9.08 -14.27
C ALA A 73 -5.00 -9.25 -12.79
N GLU A 74 -4.51 -10.45 -12.42
CA GLU A 74 -3.94 -10.71 -11.10
C GLU A 74 -2.85 -9.67 -10.78
N GLU A 75 -2.84 -9.13 -9.56
CA GLU A 75 -1.93 -8.07 -9.11
C GLU A 75 -2.03 -6.72 -9.88
N ALA A 76 -2.92 -6.56 -10.86
CA ALA A 76 -3.11 -5.29 -11.55
C ALA A 76 -4.01 -4.34 -10.75
N TYR A 77 -3.84 -3.03 -10.95
CA TYR A 77 -4.69 -2.03 -10.33
C TYR A 77 -4.85 -0.77 -11.19
N ALA A 78 -5.93 -0.04 -10.91
CA ALA A 78 -6.09 1.35 -11.31
C ALA A 78 -6.31 2.22 -10.07
N LEU A 79 -5.52 3.29 -9.94
CA LEU A 79 -5.66 4.31 -8.89
C LEU A 79 -6.04 5.63 -9.55
N THR A 80 -7.11 6.25 -9.10
CA THR A 80 -7.50 7.59 -9.53
C THR A 80 -7.72 8.49 -8.33
N VAL A 81 -7.03 9.63 -8.32
CA VAL A 81 -7.15 10.68 -7.30
C VAL A 81 -7.72 11.92 -7.99
N ARG A 82 -8.81 12.44 -7.45
CA ARG A 82 -9.48 13.68 -7.85
C ARG A 82 -9.77 14.52 -6.61
N GLU A 83 -10.12 15.80 -6.80
CA GLU A 83 -10.48 16.70 -5.69
C GLU A 83 -11.69 16.21 -4.89
N ASP A 84 -12.58 15.43 -5.51
CA ASP A 84 -13.79 14.89 -4.88
C ASP A 84 -13.64 13.47 -4.31
N GLY A 85 -12.49 12.81 -4.52
CA GLY A 85 -12.22 11.50 -3.93
C GLY A 85 -11.10 10.68 -4.58
N ILE A 86 -10.86 9.51 -3.99
CA ILE A 86 -9.88 8.51 -4.42
C ILE A 86 -10.61 7.22 -4.76
N ALA A 87 -10.31 6.64 -5.91
CA ALA A 87 -10.79 5.32 -6.33
C ALA A 87 -9.61 4.38 -6.55
N ILE A 88 -9.66 3.20 -5.93
CA ILE A 88 -8.74 2.08 -6.12
C ILE A 88 -9.55 0.93 -6.72
N ALA A 89 -9.24 0.54 -7.95
CA ALA A 89 -9.84 -0.62 -8.61
C ALA A 89 -8.82 -1.76 -8.73
N ALA A 90 -9.24 -2.98 -8.39
CA ALA A 90 -8.43 -4.19 -8.52
C ALA A 90 -9.32 -5.43 -8.62
N ALA A 91 -8.84 -6.50 -9.26
CA ALA A 91 -9.53 -7.78 -9.29
C ALA A 91 -9.35 -8.58 -7.99
N ASP A 92 -8.22 -8.39 -7.32
CA ASP A 92 -7.82 -9.14 -6.13
C ASP A 92 -7.16 -8.24 -5.08
N VAL A 93 -6.97 -8.81 -3.88
CA VAL A 93 -6.34 -8.12 -2.75
C VAL A 93 -4.88 -7.73 -3.01
N ARG A 94 -4.15 -8.45 -3.87
CA ARG A 94 -2.75 -8.17 -4.19
C ARG A 94 -2.63 -6.91 -5.03
N GLY A 95 -3.48 -6.76 -6.05
CA GLY A 95 -3.60 -5.55 -6.85
C GLY A 95 -3.99 -4.35 -5.99
N ALA A 96 -4.97 -4.52 -5.10
CA ALA A 96 -5.35 -3.47 -4.16
C ALA A 96 -4.20 -3.08 -3.21
N HIS A 97 -3.41 -4.04 -2.71
CA HIS A 97 -2.21 -3.73 -1.93
C HIS A 97 -1.18 -2.93 -2.75
N HIS A 98 -0.95 -3.28 -4.01
CA HIS A 98 -0.03 -2.53 -4.89
C HIS A 98 -0.51 -1.08 -5.12
N ALA A 99 -1.83 -0.90 -5.30
CA ALA A 99 -2.45 0.42 -5.39
C ALA A 99 -2.27 1.24 -4.11
N VAL A 100 -2.44 0.61 -2.94
CA VAL A 100 -2.19 1.25 -1.64
C VAL A 100 -0.73 1.69 -1.53
N GLN A 101 0.24 0.87 -1.95
CA GLN A 101 1.65 1.29 -1.96
C GLN A 101 1.90 2.49 -2.88
N ALA A 102 1.27 2.50 -4.06
CA ALA A 102 1.35 3.65 -4.97
C ALA A 102 0.75 4.92 -4.34
N LEU A 103 -0.43 4.79 -3.71
CA LEU A 103 -1.09 5.90 -3.00
C LEU A 103 -0.21 6.43 -1.86
N LEU A 104 0.39 5.55 -1.06
CA LEU A 104 1.27 5.95 0.05
C LEU A 104 2.52 6.69 -0.45
N GLN A 105 3.04 6.38 -1.64
CA GLN A 105 4.18 7.10 -2.22
C GLN A 105 3.83 8.48 -2.75
N LEU A 106 2.54 8.78 -2.96
CA LEU A 106 2.06 10.13 -3.27
C LEU A 106 2.00 11.03 -2.03
N LEU A 107 2.07 10.44 -0.83
CA LEU A 107 2.11 11.16 0.43
C LEU A 107 3.53 11.62 0.77
N PRO A 108 3.69 12.63 1.64
CA PRO A 108 5.00 13.01 2.14
C PRO A 108 5.68 11.84 2.89
N PRO A 109 7.02 11.73 2.88
CA PRO A 109 7.77 10.61 3.50
C PRO A 109 7.41 10.32 4.97
N ARG A 110 6.89 11.32 5.69
CA ARG A 110 6.41 11.16 7.07
C ARG A 110 5.23 10.18 7.21
N ALA A 111 4.48 9.89 6.14
CA ALA A 111 3.43 8.89 6.13
C ALA A 111 3.94 7.47 6.45
N TYR A 112 5.25 7.21 6.26
CA TYR A 112 5.90 5.94 6.61
C TYR A 112 6.48 5.92 8.04
N ARG A 113 6.30 6.98 8.83
CA ARG A 113 6.72 6.97 10.25
C ARG A 113 5.83 6.01 11.05
N ARG A 114 6.34 5.60 12.21
CA ARG A 114 5.61 4.76 13.17
C ARG A 114 4.98 5.57 14.31
N ALA A 115 5.13 6.89 14.28
CA ALA A 115 4.52 7.81 15.22
C ALA A 115 4.27 9.17 14.54
N PRO A 116 3.12 9.82 14.81
CA PRO A 116 2.81 11.14 14.28
C PRO A 116 3.67 12.23 14.92
N ILE A 117 3.78 13.37 14.24
CA ILE A 117 4.43 14.58 14.75
C ILE A 117 3.33 15.52 15.25
N ALA A 118 3.44 16.04 16.48
CA ALA A 118 2.38 16.81 17.15
C ALA A 118 1.95 18.12 16.45
N SER A 119 2.70 18.60 15.45
CA SER A 119 2.48 19.88 14.75
C SER A 119 2.38 19.70 13.24
N ASP A 120 1.91 18.54 12.79
CA ASP A 120 1.98 18.19 11.37
C ASP A 120 0.95 18.99 10.54
N PRO A 121 1.36 19.67 9.46
CA PRO A 121 0.43 20.34 8.56
C PRO A 121 -0.50 19.32 7.90
N ALA A 122 -1.68 19.78 7.47
CA ALA A 122 -2.63 18.98 6.72
C ALA A 122 -1.96 18.30 5.52
N VAL A 123 -2.41 17.09 5.20
CA VAL A 123 -1.88 16.30 4.08
C VAL A 123 -2.92 16.23 2.98
N ALA A 124 -2.49 16.42 1.75
CA ALA A 124 -3.31 16.19 0.57
C ALA A 124 -2.58 15.26 -0.40
N VAL A 125 -3.35 14.58 -1.26
CA VAL A 125 -2.85 13.67 -2.28
C VAL A 125 -2.99 14.36 -3.65
N PRO A 126 -1.92 14.50 -4.45
CA PRO A 126 -2.03 15.12 -5.76
C PRO A 126 -2.98 14.34 -6.69
N ALA A 127 -3.77 15.06 -7.49
CA ALA A 127 -4.62 14.46 -8.49
C ALA A 127 -3.78 13.70 -9.52
N VAL A 128 -4.13 12.44 -9.76
CA VAL A 128 -3.38 11.54 -10.64
C VAL A 128 -4.24 10.36 -11.07
N ARG A 129 -4.00 9.83 -12.26
CA ARG A 129 -4.46 8.52 -12.69
C ARG A 129 -3.27 7.61 -12.92
N ILE A 130 -3.30 6.42 -12.32
CA ILE A 130 -2.26 5.39 -12.43
C ILE A 130 -2.92 4.09 -12.85
N GLU A 131 -2.35 3.43 -13.85
CA GLU A 131 -2.69 2.06 -14.24
C GLU A 131 -1.39 1.27 -14.21
N ASP A 132 -1.39 0.15 -13.47
CA ASP A 132 -0.18 -0.65 -13.32
C ASP A 132 -0.48 -2.13 -13.16
N ALA A 133 0.48 -2.94 -13.61
CA ALA A 133 0.51 -4.38 -13.44
C ALA A 133 1.97 -4.84 -13.44
N PRO A 134 2.32 -5.89 -12.67
CA PRO A 134 3.69 -6.36 -12.65
C PRO A 134 4.08 -7.00 -13.99
N ARG A 135 5.25 -6.64 -14.51
CA ARG A 135 5.84 -7.29 -15.70
C ARG A 135 6.16 -8.77 -15.47
N TYR A 136 6.61 -9.12 -14.27
CA TYR A 136 7.00 -10.48 -13.91
C TYR A 136 6.21 -10.92 -12.68
N ARG A 137 5.71 -12.15 -12.68
CA ARG A 137 4.96 -12.72 -11.56
C ARG A 137 5.83 -12.99 -10.33
N TRP A 138 7.12 -13.29 -10.50
CA TRP A 138 8.05 -13.59 -9.41
C TRP A 138 9.02 -12.44 -9.19
N ARG A 139 8.90 -11.74 -8.06
CA ARG A 139 9.72 -10.56 -7.72
C ARG A 139 10.18 -10.73 -6.29
N GLY A 140 11.37 -11.30 -6.11
CA GLY A 140 11.80 -11.81 -4.81
C GLY A 140 13.08 -11.20 -4.24
N LEU A 141 13.23 -11.36 -2.92
CA LEU A 141 14.47 -11.18 -2.19
C LEU A 141 14.83 -12.49 -1.48
N MET A 142 16.11 -12.88 -1.51
CA MET A 142 16.63 -13.92 -0.63
C MET A 142 17.26 -13.27 0.61
N LEU A 143 16.87 -13.73 1.80
CA LEU A 143 17.46 -13.32 3.07
C LEU A 143 18.16 -14.52 3.71
N ASP A 144 19.47 -14.41 3.88
CA ASP A 144 20.29 -15.39 4.60
C ASP A 144 20.27 -15.09 6.10
N VAL A 145 19.60 -15.97 6.85
CA VAL A 145 19.55 -15.93 8.32
C VAL A 145 20.37 -17.07 8.95
N ALA A 146 20.99 -17.91 8.12
CA ALA A 146 21.80 -19.03 8.57
C ALA A 146 23.19 -18.54 9.01
N ARG A 147 23.86 -17.72 8.17
CA ARG A 147 25.21 -17.21 8.45
C ARG A 147 25.24 -16.20 9.60
N HIS A 148 24.27 -15.29 9.61
CA HIS A 148 24.04 -14.36 10.71
C HIS A 148 22.56 -14.35 11.04
N PHE A 149 22.23 -14.64 12.30
CA PHE A 149 20.83 -14.69 12.73
C PHE A 149 20.21 -13.30 12.73
N ALA A 150 19.06 -13.16 12.06
CA ALA A 150 18.22 -11.97 12.12
C ALA A 150 17.02 -12.23 13.05
N PRO A 151 16.81 -11.43 14.12
CA PRO A 151 15.61 -11.53 14.94
C PRO A 151 14.33 -11.36 14.11
N THR A 152 13.22 -11.97 14.54
CA THR A 152 11.93 -11.91 13.83
C THR A 152 11.49 -10.49 13.50
N ALA A 153 11.71 -9.54 14.41
CA ALA A 153 11.37 -8.13 14.19
C ALA A 153 12.12 -7.51 12.99
N GLU A 154 13.37 -7.94 12.74
CA GLU A 154 14.13 -7.49 11.59
C GLU A 154 13.63 -8.13 10.29
N VAL A 155 13.30 -9.42 10.33
CA VAL A 155 12.70 -10.12 9.17
C VAL A 155 11.37 -9.49 8.78
N LEU A 156 10.50 -9.17 9.76
CA LEU A 156 9.23 -8.48 9.52
C LEU A 156 9.44 -7.09 8.92
N ARG A 157 10.46 -6.35 9.38
CA ARG A 157 10.82 -5.04 8.78
C ARG A 157 11.29 -5.19 7.33
N VAL A 158 12.04 -6.25 7.01
CA VAL A 158 12.41 -6.56 5.62
C VAL A 158 11.17 -6.86 4.79
N ILE A 159 10.21 -7.63 5.30
CA ILE A 159 8.93 -7.91 4.63
C ILE A 159 8.16 -6.61 4.34
N ASP A 160 8.09 -5.67 5.29
CA ASP A 160 7.47 -4.36 5.08
C ASP A 160 8.15 -3.60 3.92
N GLN A 161 9.48 -3.64 3.85
CA GLN A 161 10.26 -3.02 2.78
C GLN A 161 10.03 -3.69 1.42
N LEU A 162 9.91 -5.02 1.37
CA LEU A 162 9.55 -5.77 0.17
C LEU A 162 8.19 -5.31 -0.34
N ALA A 163 7.19 -5.26 0.54
CA ALA A 163 5.84 -4.84 0.21
C ALA A 163 5.81 -3.41 -0.35
N MET A 164 6.55 -2.48 0.26
CA MET A 164 6.69 -1.09 -0.23
C MET A 164 7.17 -1.01 -1.69
N HIS A 165 8.00 -1.97 -2.12
CA HIS A 165 8.56 -2.05 -3.47
C HIS A 165 7.81 -3.04 -4.37
N ARG A 166 6.63 -3.53 -3.96
CA ARG A 166 5.80 -4.50 -4.70
C ARG A 166 6.53 -5.82 -5.00
N LEU A 167 7.52 -6.19 -4.19
CA LEU A 167 8.13 -7.52 -4.19
C LEU A 167 7.18 -8.50 -3.50
N ASN A 168 7.00 -9.69 -4.06
CA ASN A 168 5.98 -10.64 -3.63
C ASN A 168 6.53 -12.01 -3.21
N VAL A 169 7.85 -12.18 -3.21
CA VAL A 169 8.50 -13.41 -2.74
C VAL A 169 9.60 -13.08 -1.74
N LEU A 170 9.57 -13.74 -0.58
CA LEU A 170 10.69 -13.80 0.34
C LEU A 170 11.23 -15.24 0.36
N HIS A 171 12.47 -15.42 -0.06
CA HIS A 171 13.19 -16.68 0.08
C HIS A 171 14.05 -16.62 1.34
N LEU A 172 13.66 -17.36 2.39
CA LEU A 172 14.45 -17.48 3.61
C LEU A 172 15.44 -18.64 3.49
N HIS A 173 16.73 -18.32 3.46
CA HIS A 173 17.80 -19.33 3.55
C HIS A 173 18.04 -19.65 5.04
N LEU A 174 17.39 -20.71 5.52
CA LEU A 174 17.26 -21.03 6.95
C LEU A 174 18.40 -21.90 7.52
N THR A 175 19.21 -22.51 6.65
CA THR A 175 20.20 -23.51 7.05
C THR A 175 21.47 -23.38 6.21
N ASP A 176 22.63 -23.45 6.86
CA ASP A 176 23.96 -23.46 6.24
C ASP A 176 24.93 -24.16 7.22
N ASP A 177 26.20 -24.28 6.87
CA ASP A 177 27.20 -24.97 7.70
C ASP A 177 27.30 -24.39 9.13
N GLN A 178 27.07 -23.07 9.26
CA GLN A 178 27.25 -22.33 10.50
C GLN A 178 25.97 -22.22 11.34
N GLY A 179 24.82 -22.69 10.86
CA GLY A 179 23.58 -22.53 11.61
C GLY A 179 22.33 -23.17 11.02
N TRP A 180 21.43 -23.58 11.92
CA TRP A 180 20.11 -24.13 11.64
C TRP A 180 19.05 -23.29 12.36
N ARG A 181 18.09 -22.70 11.63
CA ARG A 181 17.16 -21.69 12.18
C ARG A 181 15.70 -22.12 12.29
N ALA A 182 15.36 -23.34 11.85
CA ALA A 182 14.01 -23.89 11.96
C ALA A 182 13.93 -24.86 13.15
N GLN A 183 12.95 -24.71 14.04
CA GLN A 183 12.70 -25.76 15.04
C GLN A 183 12.17 -27.01 14.32
N ILE A 184 12.67 -28.17 14.71
CA ILE A 184 12.24 -29.50 14.21
C ILE A 184 11.61 -30.27 15.37
#